data_AF-A0A535NG69-F1
#
_entry.id   AF-A0A535NG69-F1
#
_cell.length_a   1.000
_cell.length_b   1.000
_cell.length_c   1.000
_cell.angle_alpha   90.00
_cell.angle_beta   90.00
_cell.angle_gamma   90.00
#
_symmetry.space_group_name_H-M   'P 1'
#
loop_
_entity.id
_entity.type
_entity.pdbx_description
1 polymer ?
#
loop_
_entity_poly.entity_id
_entity_poly.type
_entity_poly.pdbx_seq_one_letter_code
_entity_poly.pdbx_strand_id
1 'polypeptide(L)'
;DCTTCWVNATNLADQIEAGGRSWKAYQEGMPSACFVGDAYPYMQKHDPWIYFNDIRTNAARCSAHVVPYTQLATDLANGTVPNYVWITPNMCNDMHDCSIATGDSWLSQQVPAILNSAAYRNNGVLFITWDEGSTNAGCCTNAAGGRIATLVISPLARTGFQSTVQETHYSLLRTIEDSWGLSRLGGASCGCTAQMREYFR
;
A
#
# COMPACT_ATOMS: atom_id res chain seq x y z
N ASP A 1 13.87 -10.93 -2.38
CA ASP A 1 14.07 -9.88 -3.41
C ASP A 1 14.30 -10.46 -4.79
N CYS A 2 13.23 -10.94 -5.43
CA CYS A 2 13.31 -11.48 -6.79
C CYS A 2 12.76 -10.45 -7.77
N THR A 3 13.51 -10.07 -8.81
CA THR A 3 13.10 -9.07 -9.81
C THR A 3 12.48 -9.68 -11.08
N THR A 4 12.41 -11.01 -11.16
CA THR A 4 11.88 -11.77 -12.31
C THR A 4 10.79 -12.77 -11.93
N CYS A 5 10.26 -12.67 -10.71
CA CYS A 5 9.21 -13.55 -10.18
C CYS A 5 7.83 -13.08 -10.63
N TRP A 6 7.55 -13.27 -11.92
CA TRP A 6 6.29 -12.86 -12.51
C TRP A 6 5.12 -13.70 -12.03
N VAL A 7 4.02 -13.03 -11.68
CA VAL A 7 2.81 -13.64 -11.13
C VAL A 7 1.71 -13.62 -12.19
N ASN A 8 1.12 -14.79 -12.44
CA ASN A 8 -0.07 -14.94 -13.27
C ASN A 8 -1.26 -15.34 -12.37
N ALA A 9 -1.82 -14.36 -11.66
CA ALA A 9 -2.93 -14.57 -10.73
C ALA A 9 -3.76 -13.29 -10.63
N THR A 10 -5.04 -13.45 -10.26
CA THR A 10 -5.90 -12.33 -9.90
C THR A 10 -5.31 -11.56 -8.72
N ASN A 11 -5.34 -10.24 -8.83
CA ASN A 11 -4.78 -9.32 -7.85
C ASN A 11 -5.82 -8.30 -7.37
N LEU A 12 -5.43 -7.47 -6.40
CA LEU A 12 -6.33 -6.48 -5.81
C LEU A 12 -6.78 -5.42 -6.83
N ALA A 13 -5.94 -5.05 -7.81
CA ALA A 13 -6.34 -4.10 -8.86
C ALA A 13 -7.48 -4.65 -9.71
N ASP A 14 -7.45 -5.94 -10.07
CA ASP A 14 -8.55 -6.59 -10.78
C ASP A 14 -9.87 -6.47 -10.01
N GLN A 15 -9.83 -6.69 -8.70
CA GLN A 15 -11.02 -6.63 -7.85
C GLN A 15 -11.54 -5.20 -7.69
N ILE A 16 -10.63 -4.23 -7.55
CA ILE A 16 -10.97 -2.81 -7.46
C ILE A 16 -11.68 -2.35 -8.73
N GLU A 17 -11.10 -2.65 -9.89
CA GLU A 17 -11.64 -2.29 -11.20
C GLU A 17 -12.99 -2.99 -11.46
N ALA A 18 -13.10 -4.30 -11.15
CA ALA A 18 -14.35 -5.04 -11.26
C ALA A 18 -15.46 -4.49 -10.35
N GLY A 19 -15.08 -3.89 -9.22
CA GLY A 19 -15.98 -3.18 -8.31
C GLY A 19 -16.34 -1.76 -8.75
N GLY A 20 -15.93 -1.32 -9.95
CA GLY A 20 -16.18 0.02 -10.49
C GLY A 20 -15.39 1.13 -9.80
N ARG A 21 -14.33 0.78 -9.07
CA ARG A 21 -13.45 1.71 -8.35
C ARG A 21 -12.13 1.87 -9.09
N SER A 22 -11.44 2.98 -8.84
CA SER A 22 -10.13 3.26 -9.42
C SER A 22 -9.01 3.00 -8.41
N TRP A 23 -7.82 2.70 -8.92
CA TRP A 23 -6.60 2.56 -8.12
C TRP A 23 -5.43 3.29 -8.79
N LYS A 24 -4.39 3.59 -8.03
CA LYS A 24 -3.09 4.01 -8.56
C LYS A 24 -1.99 3.74 -7.52
N ALA A 25 -0.82 3.37 -8.01
CA ALA A 25 0.41 3.21 -7.25
C ALA A 25 1.38 4.34 -7.61
N TYR A 26 1.88 5.02 -6.59
CA TYR A 26 2.77 6.16 -6.67
C TYR A 26 4.13 5.77 -6.08
N GLN A 27 5.13 5.65 -6.93
CA GLN A 27 6.45 5.12 -6.57
C GLN A 27 7.49 6.25 -6.58
N GLU A 28 8.13 6.50 -5.45
CA GLU A 28 9.12 7.59 -5.35
C GLU A 28 10.43 7.20 -6.03
N GLY A 29 11.00 8.13 -6.81
CA GLY A 29 12.21 7.88 -7.60
C GLY A 29 11.97 7.11 -8.91
N MET A 30 10.76 6.60 -9.15
CA MET A 30 10.42 5.89 -10.38
C MET A 30 10.59 6.80 -11.61
N PRO A 31 11.42 6.43 -12.62
CA PRO A 31 11.80 7.35 -13.70
C PRO A 31 10.66 7.71 -14.67
N SER A 32 9.74 6.77 -14.92
CA SER A 32 8.63 6.93 -15.86
C SER A 32 7.52 5.94 -15.51
N ALA A 33 6.29 6.22 -15.96
CA ALA A 33 5.15 5.33 -15.75
C ALA A 33 5.42 3.92 -16.29
N CYS A 34 4.99 2.87 -15.58
CA CYS A 34 5.24 1.47 -15.91
C CYS A 34 6.74 1.07 -16.06
N PHE A 35 7.66 1.76 -15.39
CA PHE A 35 9.08 1.40 -15.41
C PHE A 35 9.31 0.01 -14.78
N VAL A 36 10.01 -0.85 -15.54
CA VAL A 36 10.46 -2.19 -15.09
C VAL A 36 11.97 -2.15 -14.95
N GLY A 37 12.47 -2.48 -13.76
CA GLY A 37 13.88 -2.47 -13.40
C GLY A 37 14.14 -1.58 -12.19
N ASP A 38 15.41 -1.49 -11.80
CA ASP A 38 15.86 -0.62 -10.71
C ASP A 38 16.35 0.71 -11.27
N ALA A 39 16.13 1.78 -10.51
CA ALA A 39 16.61 3.12 -10.82
C ALA A 39 16.82 3.87 -9.50
N TYR A 40 17.94 3.56 -8.83
CA TYR A 40 18.23 4.07 -7.49
C TYR A 40 17.94 5.59 -7.37
N PRO A 41 17.18 6.03 -6.35
CA PRO A 41 16.77 5.28 -5.16
C PRO A 41 15.46 4.48 -5.29
N TYR A 42 14.87 4.37 -6.49
CA TYR A 42 13.76 3.46 -6.74
C TYR A 42 14.25 2.03 -6.98
N MET A 43 13.60 1.06 -6.33
CA MET A 43 13.90 -0.36 -6.48
C MET A 43 12.61 -1.12 -6.83
N GLN A 44 12.64 -1.89 -7.92
CA GLN A 44 11.46 -2.63 -8.40
C GLN A 44 10.89 -3.58 -7.34
N LYS A 45 11.74 -4.11 -6.46
CA LYS A 45 11.32 -5.01 -5.38
C LYS A 45 10.28 -4.40 -4.43
N HIS A 46 10.17 -3.07 -4.34
CA HIS A 46 9.18 -2.38 -3.52
C HIS A 46 7.91 -1.96 -4.30
N ASP A 47 7.84 -2.24 -5.61
CA ASP A 47 6.64 -2.05 -6.44
C ASP A 47 5.97 -3.41 -6.74
N PRO A 48 4.97 -3.83 -5.94
CA PRO A 48 4.34 -5.13 -6.13
C PRO A 48 3.55 -5.24 -7.45
N TRP A 49 3.14 -4.12 -8.05
CA TRP A 49 2.22 -4.11 -9.19
C TRP A 49 2.88 -4.56 -10.47
N ILE A 50 4.17 -4.28 -10.64
CA ILE A 50 4.97 -4.72 -11.80
C ILE A 50 5.15 -6.24 -11.83
N TYR A 51 4.92 -6.97 -10.74
CA TYR A 51 5.05 -8.43 -10.75
C TYR A 51 3.84 -9.14 -11.37
N PHE A 52 2.68 -8.51 -11.41
CA PHE A 52 1.47 -9.09 -12.00
C PHE A 52 1.47 -8.96 -13.52
N ASN A 53 1.37 -10.08 -14.22
CA ASN A 53 1.46 -10.13 -15.69
C ASN A 53 0.36 -9.31 -16.36
N ASP A 54 -0.86 -9.39 -15.88
CA ASP A 54 -2.04 -8.67 -16.38
C ASP A 54 -1.94 -7.14 -16.21
N ILE A 55 -1.04 -6.67 -15.34
CA ILE A 55 -0.67 -5.26 -15.21
C ILE A 55 0.55 -4.99 -16.12
N ARG A 56 1.71 -5.58 -15.81
CA ARG A 56 2.99 -5.29 -16.47
C ARG A 56 2.95 -5.46 -18.00
N THR A 57 2.25 -6.47 -18.50
CA THR A 57 2.20 -6.76 -19.96
C THR A 57 1.10 -5.98 -20.68
N ASN A 58 0.23 -5.28 -19.94
CA ASN A 58 -0.76 -4.36 -20.50
C ASN A 58 -0.25 -2.92 -20.35
N ALA A 59 0.46 -2.43 -21.37
CA ALA A 59 1.13 -1.13 -21.33
C ALA A 59 0.19 0.03 -20.95
N ALA A 60 -1.03 0.05 -21.52
CA ALA A 60 -2.01 1.10 -21.23
C ALA A 60 -2.44 1.07 -19.75
N ARG A 61 -2.84 -0.10 -19.23
CA ARG A 61 -3.24 -0.27 -17.82
C ARG A 61 -2.09 0.09 -16.89
N CYS A 62 -0.91 -0.47 -17.13
CA CYS A 62 0.26 -0.22 -16.31
C CYS A 62 0.65 1.27 -16.28
N SER A 63 0.74 1.95 -17.43
CA SER A 63 1.10 3.37 -17.48
C SER A 63 0.06 4.31 -16.85
N ALA A 64 -1.21 3.90 -16.81
CA ALA A 64 -2.29 4.67 -16.19
C ALA A 64 -2.29 4.54 -14.66
N HIS A 65 -1.80 3.41 -14.14
CA HIS A 65 -1.95 3.05 -12.73
C HIS A 65 -0.66 2.96 -11.94
N VAL A 66 0.50 2.68 -12.55
CA VAL A 66 1.80 2.59 -11.87
C VAL A 66 2.67 3.76 -12.32
N VAL A 67 2.83 4.76 -11.46
CA VAL A 67 3.34 6.07 -11.86
C VAL A 67 4.39 6.63 -10.88
N PRO A 68 5.21 7.59 -11.33
CA PRO A 68 6.08 8.35 -10.43
C PRO A 68 5.30 9.07 -9.32
N TYR A 69 5.85 9.05 -8.11
CA TYR A 69 5.26 9.68 -6.93
C TYR A 69 4.90 11.17 -7.11
N THR A 70 5.64 11.88 -7.96
CA THR A 70 5.42 13.29 -8.28
C THR A 70 4.02 13.59 -8.82
N GLN A 71 3.31 12.59 -9.37
CA GLN A 71 1.92 12.76 -9.82
C GLN A 71 0.92 12.91 -8.67
N LEU A 72 1.23 12.40 -7.46
CA LEU A 72 0.29 12.42 -6.34
C LEU A 72 -0.15 13.85 -5.98
N ALA A 73 0.80 14.80 -5.96
CA ALA A 73 0.49 16.19 -5.63
C ALA A 73 -0.53 16.81 -6.61
N THR A 74 -0.40 16.52 -7.89
CA THR A 74 -1.35 16.95 -8.92
C THR A 74 -2.71 16.30 -8.73
N ASP A 75 -2.76 14.99 -8.47
CA ASP A 75 -4.02 14.25 -8.29
C ASP A 75 -4.78 14.71 -7.03
N LEU A 76 -4.05 14.98 -5.94
CA LEU A 76 -4.61 15.55 -4.70
C LEU A 76 -5.14 16.97 -4.92
N ALA A 77 -4.38 17.83 -5.60
CA ALA A 77 -4.79 19.22 -5.87
C ALA A 77 -6.02 19.30 -6.79
N ASN A 78 -6.10 18.41 -7.77
CA ASN A 78 -7.21 18.35 -8.73
C ASN A 78 -8.43 17.58 -8.20
N GLY A 79 -8.33 16.92 -7.04
CA GLY A 79 -9.41 16.07 -6.52
C GLY A 79 -9.68 14.85 -7.40
N THR A 80 -8.65 14.34 -8.08
CA THR A 80 -8.73 13.20 -9.03
C THR A 80 -8.00 11.96 -8.51
N VAL A 81 -7.62 11.97 -7.22
CA VAL A 81 -7.02 10.80 -6.56
C VAL A 81 -7.97 9.59 -6.65
N PRO A 82 -7.45 8.37 -6.90
CA PRO A 82 -8.27 7.18 -7.02
C PRO A 82 -8.88 6.73 -5.68
N ASN A 83 -9.80 5.76 -5.75
CA ASN A 83 -10.37 5.15 -4.53
C ASN A 83 -9.32 4.39 -3.71
N TYR A 84 -8.37 3.74 -4.38
CA TYR A 84 -7.25 3.03 -3.77
C TYR A 84 -5.93 3.68 -4.15
N VAL A 85 -5.15 4.09 -3.15
CA VAL A 85 -3.84 4.72 -3.32
C VAL A 85 -2.78 3.86 -2.66
N TRP A 86 -1.80 3.41 -3.44
CA TRP A 86 -0.58 2.77 -2.94
C TRP A 86 0.57 3.74 -3.07
N ILE A 87 1.35 3.96 -2.00
CA ILE A 87 2.52 4.84 -2.02
C ILE A 87 3.72 4.04 -1.53
N THR A 88 4.79 4.03 -2.30
CA THR A 88 6.08 3.45 -1.91
C THR A 88 7.13 4.56 -1.91
N PRO A 89 7.69 4.94 -0.75
CA PRO A 89 8.85 5.83 -0.70
C PRO A 89 10.09 5.17 -1.30
N ASN A 90 11.10 5.96 -1.64
CA ASN A 90 12.37 5.41 -2.14
C ASN A 90 13.22 4.83 -1.01
N MET A 91 14.33 4.15 -1.34
CA MET A 91 15.23 3.47 -0.39
C MET A 91 15.74 4.30 0.80
N CYS A 92 15.68 5.64 0.71
CA CYS A 92 16.05 6.50 1.83
C CYS A 92 14.81 6.87 2.68
N ASN A 93 13.71 7.21 2.02
CA ASN A 93 12.49 7.65 2.70
C ASN A 93 11.65 6.50 3.26
N ASP A 94 11.86 5.27 2.79
CA ASP A 94 11.27 4.04 3.33
C ASP A 94 12.02 3.50 4.56
N MET A 95 13.12 4.16 4.95
CA MET A 95 14.01 3.82 6.07
C MET A 95 14.87 2.57 5.85
N HIS A 96 15.03 2.10 4.61
CA HIS A 96 15.88 0.95 4.31
C HIS A 96 17.38 1.34 4.40
N ASP A 97 17.80 2.36 3.65
CA ASP A 97 19.20 2.80 3.55
C ASP A 97 19.50 4.06 4.38
N CYS A 98 18.47 4.73 4.88
CA CYS A 98 18.57 5.94 5.68
C CYS A 98 17.90 5.79 7.05
N SER A 99 18.17 6.75 7.93
CA SER A 99 17.68 6.71 9.31
C SER A 99 16.16 6.81 9.41
N ILE A 100 15.61 6.33 10.52
CA ILE A 100 14.20 6.56 10.90
C ILE A 100 13.85 8.05 10.86
N ALA A 101 14.76 8.94 11.27
CA ALA A 101 14.54 10.39 11.24
C ALA A 101 14.38 10.93 9.80
N THR A 102 15.00 10.29 8.81
CA THR A 102 14.84 10.64 7.39
C THR A 102 13.43 10.30 6.91
N GLY A 103 12.97 9.07 7.16
CA GLY A 103 11.61 8.65 6.82
C GLY A 103 10.55 9.43 7.61
N ASP A 104 10.79 9.75 8.88
CA ASP A 104 9.88 10.57 9.70
C ASP A 104 9.78 12.00 9.14
N SER A 105 10.90 12.61 8.75
CA SER A 105 10.91 13.91 8.07
C SER A 105 10.11 13.87 6.76
N TRP A 106 10.25 12.80 5.98
CA TRP A 106 9.47 12.60 4.77
C TRP A 106 7.97 12.49 5.08
N LEU A 107 7.58 11.62 6.02
CA LEU A 107 6.18 11.45 6.45
C LEU A 107 5.58 12.76 6.97
N SER A 108 6.35 13.56 7.72
CA SER A 108 5.90 14.85 8.25
C SER A 108 5.50 15.84 7.16
N GLN A 109 6.03 15.69 5.94
CA GLN A 109 5.70 16.51 4.78
C GLN A 109 4.54 15.91 3.97
N GLN A 110 4.53 14.59 3.79
CA GLN A 110 3.54 13.92 2.92
C GLN A 110 2.19 13.71 3.61
N VAL A 111 2.20 13.28 4.88
CA VAL A 111 0.97 12.94 5.61
C VAL A 111 0.02 14.14 5.70
N PRO A 112 0.44 15.36 6.07
CA PRO A 112 -0.47 16.51 6.10
C PRO A 112 -1.12 16.82 4.74
N ALA A 113 -0.43 16.61 3.62
CA ALA A 113 -1.02 16.80 2.30
C ALA A 113 -2.15 15.80 2.02
N ILE A 114 -1.95 14.53 2.40
CA ILE A 114 -2.97 13.48 2.29
C ILE A 114 -4.16 13.79 3.20
N LEU A 115 -3.92 14.11 4.48
CA LEU A 115 -4.97 14.38 5.46
C LEU A 115 -5.80 15.64 5.12
N ASN A 116 -5.21 16.59 4.39
CA ASN A 116 -5.91 17.79 3.93
C ASN A 116 -6.68 17.61 2.62
N SER A 117 -6.52 16.48 1.93
CA SER A 117 -7.20 16.21 0.67
C SER A 117 -8.70 15.99 0.85
N ALA A 118 -9.47 16.30 -0.20
CA ALA A 118 -10.92 16.03 -0.22
C ALA A 118 -11.21 14.53 -0.06
N ALA A 119 -10.37 13.67 -0.64
CA ALA A 119 -10.51 12.22 -0.56
C ALA A 119 -10.40 11.71 0.89
N TYR A 120 -9.39 12.17 1.64
CA TYR A 120 -9.27 11.77 3.05
C TYR A 120 -10.40 12.33 3.91
N ARG A 121 -10.76 13.62 3.71
CA ARG A 121 -11.83 14.26 4.49
C ARG A 121 -13.21 13.64 4.24
N ASN A 122 -13.40 12.98 3.10
CA ASN A 122 -14.59 12.19 2.80
C ASN A 122 -14.51 10.77 3.39
N ASN A 123 -14.27 10.66 4.72
CA ASN A 123 -14.17 9.41 5.46
C ASN A 123 -13.08 8.43 4.95
N GLY A 124 -11.97 8.97 4.46
CA GLY A 124 -10.83 8.16 4.04
C GLY A 124 -10.09 7.50 5.21
N VAL A 125 -9.22 6.55 4.86
CA VAL A 125 -8.28 5.91 5.79
C VAL A 125 -6.89 5.92 5.17
N LEU A 126 -5.90 6.30 5.99
CA LEU A 126 -4.49 6.18 5.70
C LEU A 126 -3.91 5.08 6.58
N PHE A 127 -3.37 4.05 5.93
CA PHE A 127 -2.54 3.05 6.58
C PHE A 127 -1.07 3.39 6.34
N ILE A 128 -0.27 3.41 7.41
CA ILE A 128 1.20 3.50 7.32
C ILE A 128 1.75 2.21 7.91
N THR A 129 2.50 1.45 7.14
CA THR A 129 3.00 0.13 7.52
C THR A 129 4.38 -0.09 6.89
N TRP A 130 5.09 -1.12 7.34
CA TRP A 130 6.40 -1.53 6.81
C TRP A 130 6.25 -2.91 6.19
N ASP A 131 7.03 -3.22 5.16
CA ASP A 131 6.98 -4.51 4.47
C ASP A 131 7.64 -5.64 5.27
N GLU A 132 8.71 -5.32 6.01
CA GLU A 132 9.39 -6.27 6.89
C GLU A 132 9.94 -5.62 8.18
N GLY A 133 10.13 -6.46 9.19
CA GLY A 133 10.85 -6.14 10.42
C GLY A 133 12.28 -6.67 10.39
N SER A 134 12.99 -6.53 11.51
CA SER A 134 14.41 -6.91 11.60
C SER A 134 14.69 -8.41 11.79
N THR A 135 13.67 -9.26 11.77
CA THR A 135 13.79 -10.71 11.98
C THR A 135 12.79 -11.46 11.11
N ASN A 136 12.94 -12.78 10.99
CA ASN A 136 11.94 -13.61 10.32
C ASN A 136 10.82 -14.14 11.25
N ALA A 137 10.75 -13.67 12.50
CA ALA A 137 9.79 -14.17 13.47
C ALA A 137 8.36 -13.73 13.13
N GLY A 138 7.44 -14.70 13.03
CA GLY A 138 6.02 -14.46 12.84
C GLY A 138 5.26 -14.36 14.18
N CYS A 139 4.18 -13.58 14.21
CA CYS A 139 3.28 -13.55 15.37
C CYS A 139 2.18 -14.62 15.31
N CYS A 140 1.75 -15.03 14.12
CA CYS A 140 0.59 -15.89 13.89
C CYS A 140 0.66 -16.65 12.54
N THR A 141 -0.43 -17.33 12.17
CA THR A 141 -0.52 -18.07 10.90
C THR A 141 -0.30 -17.14 9.70
N ASN A 142 0.52 -17.56 8.74
CA ASN A 142 0.95 -16.77 7.57
C ASN A 142 1.82 -15.54 7.90
N ALA A 143 2.20 -15.33 9.17
CA ALA A 143 3.13 -14.26 9.54
C ALA A 143 4.58 -14.76 9.37
N ALA A 144 5.34 -14.04 8.56
CA ALA A 144 6.78 -14.14 8.43
C ALA A 144 7.34 -12.73 8.19
N GLY A 145 8.66 -12.57 8.25
CA GLY A 145 9.30 -11.27 7.99
C GLY A 145 9.29 -10.29 9.17
N GLY A 146 8.92 -10.74 10.38
CA GLY A 146 9.13 -9.96 11.61
C GLY A 146 7.92 -9.16 12.07
N ARG A 147 8.11 -8.42 13.16
CA ARG A 147 7.09 -7.52 13.71
C ARG A 147 7.33 -6.10 13.20
N ILE A 148 6.31 -5.57 12.53
CA ILE A 148 6.29 -4.23 11.95
C ILE A 148 5.38 -3.30 12.75
N ALA A 149 5.60 -1.99 12.60
CA ALA A 149 4.62 -1.00 13.02
C ALA A 149 3.49 -0.91 11.98
N THR A 150 2.27 -0.60 12.42
CA THR A 150 1.16 -0.28 11.52
C THR A 150 0.27 0.76 12.19
N LEU A 151 0.06 1.88 11.49
CA LEU A 151 -0.77 2.99 11.93
C LEU A 151 -2.04 3.01 11.10
N VAL A 152 -3.19 3.18 11.76
CA VAL A 152 -4.50 3.36 11.13
C VAL A 152 -5.00 4.76 11.45
N ILE A 153 -5.04 5.61 10.44
CA ILE A 153 -5.36 7.03 10.58
C ILE A 153 -6.62 7.31 9.77
N SER A 154 -7.73 7.62 10.44
CA SER A 154 -9.01 7.90 9.78
C SER A 154 -9.89 8.76 10.69
N PRO A 155 -10.79 9.60 10.14
CA PRO A 155 -11.86 10.23 10.92
C PRO A 155 -12.79 9.22 11.61
N LEU A 156 -12.84 7.98 11.09
CA LEU A 156 -13.64 6.87 11.64
C LEU A 156 -12.86 5.99 12.63
N ALA A 157 -11.55 6.22 12.79
CA ALA A 157 -10.71 5.43 13.67
C ALA A 157 -10.87 5.83 15.14
N ARG A 158 -10.65 4.87 16.05
CA ARG A 158 -10.56 5.11 17.49
C ARG A 158 -9.26 5.85 17.80
N THR A 159 -9.39 7.08 18.29
CA THR A 159 -8.25 7.90 18.71
C THR A 159 -7.45 7.24 19.84
N GLY A 160 -6.12 7.20 19.71
CA GLY A 160 -5.22 6.68 20.73
C GLY A 160 -5.36 5.18 21.01
N PHE A 161 -5.96 4.43 20.10
CA PHE A 161 -6.20 3.00 20.28
C PHE A 161 -4.99 2.16 19.85
N GLN A 162 -4.72 1.12 20.63
CA GLN A 162 -3.74 0.08 20.31
C GLN A 162 -4.43 -1.28 20.40
N SER A 163 -4.42 -2.00 19.28
CA SER A 163 -4.93 -3.38 19.22
C SER A 163 -3.99 -4.34 19.96
N THR A 164 -4.59 -5.37 20.57
CA THR A 164 -3.89 -6.55 21.10
C THR A 164 -4.05 -7.79 20.21
N VAL A 165 -4.79 -7.68 19.11
CA VAL A 165 -5.00 -8.75 18.13
C VAL A 165 -3.75 -8.91 17.28
N GLN A 166 -3.42 -10.16 16.96
CA GLN A 166 -2.34 -10.47 16.04
C GLN A 166 -2.83 -10.29 14.61
N GLU A 167 -2.12 -9.45 13.86
CA GLU A 167 -2.46 -9.07 12.50
C GLU A 167 -1.25 -9.21 11.58
N THR A 168 -1.52 -9.36 10.29
CA THR A 168 -0.50 -9.45 9.22
C THR A 168 -0.89 -8.55 8.06
N HIS A 169 -0.07 -8.47 7.01
CA HIS A 169 -0.50 -7.82 5.76
C HIS A 169 -1.78 -8.42 5.17
N TYR A 170 -2.05 -9.71 5.40
CA TYR A 170 -3.32 -10.30 5.00
C TYR A 170 -4.52 -9.76 5.80
N SER A 171 -4.30 -9.29 7.04
CA SER A 171 -5.35 -8.61 7.82
C SER A 171 -5.72 -7.26 7.20
N LEU A 172 -4.73 -6.52 6.71
CA LEU A 172 -4.95 -5.28 5.97
C LEU A 172 -5.68 -5.56 4.65
N LEU A 173 -5.21 -6.53 3.85
CA LEU A 173 -5.87 -6.93 2.60
C LEU A 173 -7.32 -7.35 2.85
N ARG A 174 -7.56 -8.23 3.83
CA ARG A 174 -8.91 -8.66 4.20
C ARG A 174 -9.81 -7.50 4.60
N THR A 175 -9.26 -6.50 5.30
CA THR A 175 -10.00 -5.31 5.72
C THR A 175 -10.44 -4.49 4.51
N ILE A 176 -9.58 -4.30 3.52
CA ILE A 176 -9.92 -3.62 2.26
C ILE A 176 -11.00 -4.41 1.50
N GLU A 177 -10.78 -5.71 1.30
CA GLU A 177 -11.69 -6.57 0.55
C GLU A 177 -13.08 -6.61 1.19
N ASP A 178 -13.16 -6.86 2.50
CA ASP A 178 -14.43 -6.92 3.22
C ASP A 178 -15.14 -5.56 3.26
N SER A 179 -14.41 -4.44 3.32
CA SER A 179 -15.00 -3.09 3.30
C SER A 179 -15.62 -2.74 1.95
N TRP A 180 -15.14 -3.34 0.85
CA TRP A 180 -15.63 -3.09 -0.51
C TRP A 180 -16.50 -4.21 -1.06
N GLY A 181 -16.77 -5.26 -0.27
CA GLY A 181 -17.54 -6.43 -0.70
C GLY A 181 -16.82 -7.27 -1.74
N LEU A 182 -15.48 -7.23 -1.76
CA LEU A 182 -14.65 -8.00 -2.68
C LEU A 182 -14.44 -9.43 -2.16
N SER A 183 -14.13 -10.35 -3.07
CA SER A 183 -13.72 -11.70 -2.68
C SER A 183 -12.36 -11.67 -1.99
N ARG A 184 -12.08 -12.59 -1.06
CA ARG A 184 -10.82 -12.57 -0.34
C ARG A 184 -9.71 -13.32 -1.08
N LEU A 185 -8.58 -12.66 -1.34
CA LEU A 185 -7.43 -13.23 -2.04
C LEU A 185 -6.43 -13.88 -1.08
N GLY A 186 -5.80 -14.98 -1.51
CA GLY A 186 -4.69 -15.62 -0.79
C GLY A 186 -4.94 -15.83 0.70
N GLY A 187 -3.99 -15.43 1.54
CA GLY A 187 -4.08 -15.54 3.00
C GLY A 187 -5.23 -14.73 3.62
N ALA A 188 -5.79 -13.73 2.94
CA ALA A 188 -6.94 -12.98 3.43
C ALA A 188 -8.20 -13.87 3.51
N SER A 189 -8.28 -14.93 2.69
CA SER A 189 -9.39 -15.88 2.69
C SER A 189 -9.42 -16.82 3.90
N CYS A 190 -8.32 -16.94 4.65
CA CYS A 190 -8.28 -17.81 5.82
C CYS A 190 -9.28 -17.35 6.89
N GLY A 191 -10.04 -18.29 7.46
CA GLY A 191 -10.84 -18.03 8.66
C GLY A 191 -10.02 -17.52 9.85
N CYS A 192 -8.72 -17.83 9.86
CA CYS A 192 -7.73 -17.40 10.85
C CYS A 192 -7.24 -15.95 10.70
N THR A 193 -7.45 -15.31 9.55
CA THR A 193 -6.95 -13.94 9.30
C THR A 193 -7.87 -12.91 9.93
N ALA A 194 -7.42 -12.25 11.00
CA ALA A 194 -8.19 -11.19 11.64
C ALA A 194 -8.44 -10.01 10.68
N GLN A 195 -9.56 -9.32 10.85
CA GLN A 195 -9.80 -8.02 10.20
C GLN A 195 -9.52 -6.90 11.19
N MET A 196 -9.01 -5.80 10.68
CA MET A 196 -8.66 -4.61 11.46
C MET A 196 -9.91 -3.77 11.85
N ARG A 197 -11.07 -4.42 12.07
CA ARG A 197 -12.34 -3.73 12.36
C ARG A 197 -12.30 -2.96 13.68
N GLU A 198 -11.57 -3.47 14.68
CA GLU A 198 -11.54 -2.88 16.02
C GLU A 198 -10.84 -1.52 16.08
N TYR A 199 -10.16 -1.13 15.00
CA TYR A 199 -9.60 0.20 14.85
C TYR A 199 -10.67 1.24 14.54
N PHE A 200 -11.84 0.84 14.03
CA PHE A 200 -12.91 1.74 13.60
C PHE A 200 -14.07 1.73 14.62
N ARG A 201 -14.83 2.82 14.69
CA ARG A 201 -16.04 2.96 15.52
C ARG A 201 -17.31 2.90 14.67
#